data_AF-A0A9P9QGE8-F1
#
_entry.id   AF-A0A9P9QGE8-F1
#
_cell.length_a   1.000
_cell.length_b   1.000
_cell.length_c   1.000
_cell.angle_alpha   90.00
_cell.angle_beta   90.00
_cell.angle_gamma   90.00
#
_symmetry.space_group_name_H-M   'P 1'
#
loop_
_entity.id
_entity.type
_entity.pdbx_description
1 polymer ?
#
loop_
_entity_poly.entity_id
_entity_poly.type
_entity_poly.pdbx_seq_one_letter_code
_entity_poly.pdbx_strand_id
1 'polypeptide(L)'
;MCNGHSTRVSQGGSIAVLRPTQHLKRAPSEDEMLLLFSNRCASRGTSVEMEGWNDDERTDRHWVVIHRDGDLSSSPQQSQLSPLYSFSLQQSTDSQMQLAQRLHLGVSDVGIIGRRVSVMTSSTSGPLTVAEGIIGWN
;
A
#
# COMPACT_ATOMS: atom_id res chain seq x y z
N MET A 1 1.11 -19.88 -24.13
CA MET A 1 1.60 -20.54 -22.90
C MET A 1 0.79 -20.03 -21.72
N CYS A 2 -0.32 -20.69 -21.40
CA CYS A 2 -1.17 -20.33 -20.25
C CYS A 2 -1.64 -21.65 -19.66
N ASN A 3 -1.04 -22.09 -18.55
CA ASN A 3 -1.53 -23.17 -17.67
C ASN A 3 -0.64 -23.25 -16.42
N GLY A 4 -0.62 -22.17 -15.63
CA GLY A 4 0.00 -22.17 -14.31
C GLY A 4 -1.07 -22.03 -13.24
N HIS A 5 -1.78 -23.12 -12.92
CA HIS A 5 -2.47 -23.18 -11.63
C HIS A 5 -1.37 -23.14 -10.57
N SER A 6 -1.20 -21.98 -9.92
CA SER A 6 -0.35 -21.87 -8.75
C SER A 6 -0.90 -22.82 -7.68
N THR A 7 -0.13 -23.85 -7.32
CA THR A 7 -0.43 -24.74 -6.19
C THR A 7 -0.16 -24.05 -4.85
N ARG A 8 0.38 -22.82 -4.87
CA ARG A 8 0.54 -21.99 -3.68
C ARG A 8 -0.83 -21.48 -3.26
N VAL A 9 -1.44 -22.16 -2.30
CA VAL A 9 -2.52 -21.59 -1.48
C VAL A 9 -1.89 -20.42 -0.72
N SER A 10 -2.28 -19.18 -1.01
CA SER A 10 -1.79 -18.03 -0.27
C SER A 10 -2.23 -18.18 1.19
N GLN A 11 -1.29 -18.42 2.11
CA GLN A 11 -1.56 -18.73 3.51
C GLN A 11 -2.00 -17.51 4.36
N GLY A 12 -2.46 -16.41 3.75
CA GLY A 12 -3.30 -15.44 4.47
C GLY A 12 -2.94 -13.97 4.36
N GLY A 13 -1.97 -13.57 3.52
CA GLY A 13 -1.64 -12.16 3.35
C GLY A 13 -0.95 -11.74 2.05
N SER A 14 -0.78 -10.43 1.90
CA SER A 14 -0.03 -9.77 0.83
C SER A 14 0.92 -8.75 1.46
N ILE A 15 2.01 -8.44 0.78
CA ILE A 15 3.03 -7.50 1.27
C ILE A 15 3.33 -6.46 0.19
N ALA A 16 3.57 -5.22 0.58
CA ALA A 16 4.25 -4.25 -0.26
C ALA A 16 5.48 -3.73 0.48
N VAL A 17 6.59 -3.67 -0.26
CA VAL A 17 7.82 -2.98 0.16
C VAL A 17 7.82 -1.64 -0.56
N LEU A 18 7.71 -0.55 0.19
CA LEU A 18 7.62 0.80 -0.34
C LEU A 18 8.93 1.54 -0.14
N ARG A 19 9.38 2.18 -1.21
CA ARG A 19 10.57 3.02 -1.20
C ARG A 19 10.17 4.48 -1.17
N PRO A 20 10.86 5.32 -0.38
CA PRO A 20 10.65 6.76 -0.39
C PRO A 20 10.82 7.35 -1.80
N THR A 21 9.96 8.29 -2.16
CA THR A 21 10.11 9.02 -3.43
C THR A 21 11.19 10.10 -3.32
N GLN A 22 11.79 10.46 -4.46
CA GLN A 22 12.90 11.44 -4.51
C GLN A 22 12.52 12.84 -3.99
N HIS A 23 11.23 13.12 -3.81
CA HIS A 23 10.73 14.39 -3.27
C HIS A 23 11.00 14.54 -1.76
N LEU A 24 11.24 13.44 -1.06
CA LEU A 24 11.64 13.41 0.34
C LEU A 24 13.09 12.89 0.41
N LYS A 25 14.07 13.71 -0.01
CA LYS A 25 15.47 13.44 0.31
C LYS A 25 15.71 13.66 1.81
N ARG A 26 15.31 12.70 2.62
CA ARG A 26 15.76 12.57 4.00
C ARG A 26 17.20 12.04 4.01
N ALA A 27 17.96 12.36 5.06
CA ALA A 27 19.22 11.68 5.37
C ALA A 27 19.01 10.14 5.34
N PRO A 28 20.06 9.33 5.13
CA PRO A 28 19.98 7.95 4.67
C PRO A 28 19.54 6.96 5.77
N SER A 29 18.36 7.17 6.34
CA SER A 29 17.54 6.04 6.76
C SER A 29 16.89 5.50 5.47
N GLU A 30 17.58 4.59 4.79
CA GLU A 30 17.07 3.78 3.68
C GLU A 30 15.98 2.81 4.15
N ASP A 31 15.15 3.22 5.11
CA ASP A 31 14.23 2.35 5.78
C ASP A 31 13.04 2.13 4.86
N GLU A 32 13.04 0.97 4.21
CA GLU A 32 11.91 0.48 3.43
C GLU A 32 10.69 0.42 4.35
N MET A 33 9.55 0.93 3.86
CA MET A 33 8.29 0.85 4.58
C MET A 33 7.54 -0.40 4.14
N LEU A 34 7.04 -1.20 5.08
CA LEU A 34 6.27 -2.40 4.77
C LEU A 34 4.79 -2.15 5.00
N LEU A 35 3.95 -2.61 4.06
CA LEU A 35 2.52 -2.79 4.27
C LEU A 35 2.16 -4.26 4.18
N LEU A 36 1.65 -4.81 5.27
CA LEU A 36 1.23 -6.20 5.41
C LEU A 36 -0.29 -6.27 5.43
N PHE A 37 -0.89 -6.88 4.41
CA PHE A 37 -2.34 -7.04 4.29
C PHE A 37 -2.71 -8.46 4.69
N SER A 38 -3.70 -8.63 5.58
CA SER A 38 -4.21 -9.96 5.92
C SER A 38 -5.73 -10.00 6.07
N ASN A 39 -6.31 -11.12 5.67
CA ASN A 39 -7.74 -11.36 5.68
C ASN A 39 -8.03 -12.55 6.60
N ARG A 40 -8.35 -12.28 7.88
CA ARG A 40 -8.74 -13.34 8.82
C ARG A 40 -10.16 -13.80 8.53
N CYS A 41 -10.47 -15.07 8.81
CA CYS A 41 -11.81 -15.63 8.59
C CYS A 41 -12.87 -14.96 9.49
N ALA A 42 -12.48 -14.59 10.72
CA ALA A 42 -13.35 -13.92 11.68
C ALA A 42 -13.56 -12.42 11.42
N SER A 43 -12.75 -11.79 10.55
CA SER A 43 -12.84 -10.35 10.28
C SER A 43 -13.66 -10.06 9.02
N ARG A 44 -14.57 -9.08 9.10
CA ARG A 44 -15.34 -8.63 7.94
C ARG A 44 -14.52 -7.82 6.94
N GLY A 45 -13.39 -7.25 7.36
CA GLY A 45 -12.50 -6.50 6.48
C GLY A 45 -11.05 -6.98 6.51
N THR A 46 -10.15 -6.16 5.99
CA THR A 46 -8.71 -6.43 5.87
C THR A 46 -7.92 -5.77 6.99
N SER A 47 -7.05 -6.52 7.64
CA SER A 47 -6.04 -5.97 8.55
C SER A 47 -4.87 -5.47 7.73
N VAL A 48 -4.37 -4.28 8.06
CA VAL A 48 -3.17 -3.69 7.47
C VAL A 48 -2.20 -3.40 8.60
N GLU A 49 -1.00 -3.93 8.49
CA GLU A 49 0.10 -3.68 9.43
C GLU A 49 1.22 -2.93 8.70
N MET A 50 1.85 -2.00 9.42
CA MET A 50 2.83 -1.07 8.88
C MET A 50 4.14 -1.15 9.67
N GLU A 51 5.26 -1.34 8.96
CA GLU A 51 6.59 -1.33 9.56
C GLU A 51 7.47 -0.29 8.86
N GLY A 52 8.49 0.23 9.58
CA GLY A 52 9.42 1.22 9.04
C GLY A 52 8.87 2.66 8.98
N TRP A 53 7.71 2.94 9.62
CA TRP A 53 7.16 4.29 9.71
C TRP A 53 7.76 5.05 10.90
N ASN A 54 8.52 6.12 10.65
CA ASN A 54 9.07 6.95 11.72
C ASN A 54 8.00 7.86 12.37
N ASP A 55 8.05 7.94 13.70
CA ASP A 55 7.06 8.68 14.50
C ASP A 55 7.07 10.19 14.22
N ASP A 56 8.19 10.76 13.78
CA ASP A 56 8.33 12.19 13.48
C ASP A 56 7.52 12.65 12.26
N GLU A 57 7.09 11.74 11.38
CA GLU A 57 6.20 12.06 10.24
C GLU A 57 4.72 11.94 10.58
N ARG A 58 4.38 11.63 11.83
CA ARG A 58 2.98 11.41 12.21
C ARG A 58 2.11 12.66 12.23
N THR A 59 2.65 13.88 12.13
CA THR A 59 1.82 15.11 12.20
C THR A 59 0.93 15.32 10.98
N ASP A 60 1.34 14.82 9.82
CA ASP A 60 0.58 15.01 8.59
C ASP A 60 -0.47 13.91 8.38
N ARG A 61 -1.53 14.25 7.65
CA ARG A 61 -2.58 13.28 7.29
C ARG A 61 -2.08 12.41 6.16
N HIS A 62 -1.88 11.13 6.47
CA HIS A 62 -1.44 10.12 5.50
C HIS A 62 -2.58 9.22 5.04
N TRP A 63 -2.53 8.78 3.78
CA TRP A 63 -3.45 7.79 3.26
C TRP A 63 -2.76 6.90 2.23
N VAL A 64 -3.28 5.69 2.08
CA VAL A 64 -2.80 4.71 1.09
C VAL A 64 -3.70 4.78 -0.13
N VAL A 65 -3.08 4.72 -1.30
CA VAL A 65 -3.73 4.57 -2.59
C VAL A 65 -3.21 3.29 -3.25
N ILE A 66 -4.13 2.38 -3.58
CA ILE A 66 -3.83 1.21 -4.42
C ILE A 66 -4.32 1.52 -5.83
N HIS A 67 -3.39 1.56 -6.77
CA HIS A 67 -3.66 1.88 -8.17
C HIS A 67 -4.16 0.66 -8.94
N ARG A 68 -4.67 0.89 -10.15
CA ARG A 68 -5.10 -0.21 -11.03
C ARG A 68 -3.94 -0.82 -11.81
N ASP A 69 -2.88 -0.05 -12.03
CA ASP A 69 -1.64 -0.47 -12.67
C ASP A 69 -0.62 -0.99 -11.65
N GLY A 70 0.48 -1.55 -12.15
CA GLY A 70 1.68 -1.91 -11.41
C GLY A 70 2.92 -1.17 -11.92
N ASP A 71 2.76 0.08 -12.36
CA ASP A 71 3.80 0.83 -13.06
C ASP A 71 4.39 1.96 -12.19
N LEU A 72 5.58 1.71 -11.64
CA LEU A 72 6.36 2.68 -10.88
C LEU A 72 7.04 3.76 -11.74
N SER A 73 7.00 3.64 -13.07
CA SER A 73 7.56 4.67 -13.97
C SER A 73 6.55 5.78 -14.31
N SER A 74 5.28 5.57 -13.96
CA SER A 74 4.21 6.51 -14.26
C SER A 74 4.34 7.80 -13.44
N SER A 75 4.24 8.95 -14.13
CA SER A 75 4.31 10.25 -13.43
C SER A 75 3.12 10.40 -12.47
N PRO A 76 3.29 11.06 -11.31
CA PRO A 76 2.18 11.32 -10.37
C PRO A 76 0.98 12.00 -11.05
N GLN A 77 1.24 12.79 -12.10
CA GLN A 77 0.25 13.51 -12.90
C GLN A 77 -0.54 12.60 -13.87
N GLN A 78 0.01 11.45 -14.29
CA GLN A 78 -0.70 10.45 -15.11
C GLN A 78 -1.62 9.53 -14.30
N SER A 79 -1.49 9.54 -12.98
CA SER A 79 -2.34 8.80 -12.03
C SER A 79 -3.74 9.42 -11.87
N GLN A 80 -4.31 9.98 -12.94
CA GLN A 80 -5.68 10.51 -12.99
C GLN A 80 -6.75 9.43 -13.12
N LEU A 81 -6.36 8.16 -13.18
CA LEU A 81 -7.29 7.04 -13.09
C LEU A 81 -7.85 6.93 -11.67
N SER A 82 -9.16 6.72 -11.55
CA SER A 82 -9.80 6.46 -10.26
C SER A 82 -9.08 5.30 -9.55
N PRO A 83 -8.62 5.48 -8.30
CA PRO A 83 -7.88 4.45 -7.59
C PRO A 83 -8.73 3.20 -7.41
N LEU A 84 -8.08 2.03 -7.30
CA LEU A 84 -8.80 0.80 -6.98
C LEU A 84 -9.27 0.82 -5.52
N TYR A 85 -8.39 1.21 -4.62
CA TYR A 85 -8.70 1.43 -3.21
C TYR A 85 -8.00 2.67 -2.69
N SER A 86 -8.65 3.37 -1.75
CA SER A 86 -8.06 4.46 -1.00
C SER A 86 -8.56 4.41 0.43
N PHE A 87 -7.66 4.56 1.40
CA PHE A 87 -8.02 4.57 2.81
C PHE A 87 -7.01 5.36 3.64
N SER A 88 -7.51 6.07 4.66
CA SER A 88 -6.67 6.85 5.57
C SER A 88 -5.85 5.94 6.47
N LEU A 89 -4.59 6.30 6.69
CA LEU A 89 -3.79 5.72 7.76
C LEU A 89 -4.19 6.48 9.03
N GLN A 90 -4.99 5.83 9.88
CA GLN A 90 -5.34 6.41 11.17
C GLN A 90 -4.09 6.39 12.07
N GLN A 91 -3.89 7.48 12.82
CA GLN A 91 -2.87 7.58 13.86
C GLN A 91 -3.26 6.67 15.04
N SER A 92 -3.14 5.36 14.88
CA SER A 92 -3.15 4.43 16.00
C SER A 92 -1.73 4.30 16.53
N THR A 93 -1.58 4.25 17.85
CA THR A 93 -0.31 3.89 18.51
C THR A 93 0.15 2.49 18.10
N ASP A 94 -0.80 1.66 17.67
CA ASP A 94 -0.54 0.35 17.11
C ASP A 94 -0.25 0.46 15.61
N SER A 95 0.82 -0.19 15.18
CA SER A 95 1.22 -0.38 13.78
C SER A 95 0.18 -1.13 12.92
N GLN A 96 -0.93 -1.55 13.53
CA GLN A 96 -1.98 -2.33 12.90
C GLN A 96 -3.30 -1.54 12.85
N MET A 97 -3.92 -1.53 11.67
CA MET A 97 -5.23 -0.95 11.45
C MET A 97 -6.18 -1.96 10.80
N GLN A 98 -7.48 -1.80 11.04
CA GLN A 98 -8.52 -2.66 10.47
C GLN A 98 -9.37 -1.86 9.48
N LEU A 99 -9.30 -2.22 8.20
CA LEU A 99 -10.20 -1.69 7.19
C LEU A 99 -11.60 -2.28 7.37
N ALA A 100 -12.62 -1.43 7.21
CA ALA A 100 -14.02 -1.87 7.18
C ALA A 100 -14.32 -2.68 5.92
N GLN A 101 -13.69 -2.33 4.80
CA GLN A 101 -13.76 -3.07 3.55
C GLN A 101 -12.80 -4.26 3.55
N ARG A 102 -13.20 -5.34 2.87
CA ARG A 102 -12.35 -6.51 2.61
C ARG A 102 -11.72 -6.39 1.24
N LEU A 103 -10.41 -6.20 1.19
CA LEU A 103 -9.64 -6.19 -0.05
C LEU A 103 -9.53 -7.61 -0.60
N HIS A 104 -9.52 -7.73 -1.93
CA HIS A 104 -9.26 -9.00 -2.60
C HIS A 104 -7.75 -9.23 -2.69
N LEU A 105 -7.21 -10.05 -1.76
CA LEU A 105 -5.79 -10.40 -1.69
C LEU A 105 -5.42 -11.45 -2.74
N GLY A 106 -5.62 -11.14 -4.01
CA GLY A 106 -5.39 -12.05 -5.13
C GLY A 106 -5.14 -11.34 -6.45
N VAL A 107 -4.99 -12.12 -7.52
CA VAL A 107 -4.82 -11.62 -8.90
C VAL A 107 -6.19 -11.63 -9.59
N SER A 108 -6.75 -10.46 -9.83
CA SER A 108 -7.97 -10.24 -10.64
C SER A 108 -8.15 -8.74 -10.93
N ASP A 109 -9.22 -8.34 -11.60
CA ASP A 109 -9.57 -6.93 -11.85
C ASP A 109 -9.83 -6.13 -10.57
N VAL A 110 -10.26 -6.82 -9.51
CA VAL A 110 -10.51 -6.25 -8.17
C VAL A 110 -9.43 -6.65 -7.16
N GLY A 111 -8.49 -7.50 -7.55
CA GLY A 111 -7.37 -7.96 -6.72
C GLY A 111 -6.37 -6.86 -6.43
N ILE A 112 -5.51 -7.02 -5.43
CA ILE A 112 -4.43 -6.05 -5.14
C ILE A 112 -3.04 -6.53 -5.58
N ILE A 113 -2.87 -7.81 -5.91
CA ILE A 113 -1.56 -8.37 -6.29
C ILE A 113 -1.10 -7.80 -7.64
N GLY A 114 0.17 -7.45 -7.73
CA GLY A 114 0.82 -6.89 -8.92
C GLY A 114 0.50 -5.41 -9.16
N ARG A 115 -0.17 -4.75 -8.20
CA ARG A 115 -0.52 -3.34 -8.31
C ARG A 115 0.43 -2.45 -7.55
N ARG A 116 0.58 -1.23 -8.06
CA ARG A 116 1.27 -0.15 -7.40
C ARG A 116 0.47 0.31 -6.20
N VAL A 117 1.16 0.51 -5.10
CA VAL A 117 0.65 1.14 -3.89
C VAL A 117 1.49 2.36 -3.59
N SER A 118 0.82 3.44 -3.21
CA SER A 118 1.44 4.70 -2.85
C SER A 118 0.94 5.13 -1.48
N VAL A 119 1.83 5.61 -0.63
CA VAL A 119 1.45 6.42 0.52
C VAL A 119 1.49 7.87 0.10
N MET A 120 0.45 8.59 0.46
CA MET A 120 0.24 9.98 0.13
C MET A 120 0.16 10.80 1.42
N THR A 121 0.63 12.04 1.37
CA THR A 121 0.47 13.04 2.44
C THR A 121 -0.19 14.30 1.90
N SER A 122 -0.85 15.04 2.79
CA SER A 122 -1.45 16.33 2.44
C SER A 122 -0.44 17.44 2.70
N SER A 123 0.09 18.06 1.64
CA SER A 123 0.97 19.23 1.75
C SER A 123 0.26 20.52 1.32
N THR A 124 0.86 21.67 1.62
CA THR A 124 0.34 22.99 1.21
C THR A 124 0.30 23.16 -0.31
N SER A 125 1.10 22.41 -1.06
CA SER A 125 1.10 22.38 -2.53
C SER A 125 0.22 21.27 -3.13
N GLY A 126 -0.53 20.55 -2.28
CA GLY A 126 -1.44 19.47 -2.67
C GLY A 126 -0.98 18.08 -2.21
N PRO A 127 -1.68 17.02 -2.63
CA PRO A 127 -1.29 15.64 -2.34
C PRO A 127 0.11 15.32 -2.88
N LEU A 128 0.98 14.80 -2.01
CA LEU A 128 2.32 14.37 -2.37
C LEU A 128 2.49 12.88 -2.08
N THR A 129 3.08 12.15 -3.04
CA THR A 129 3.46 10.76 -2.89
C THR A 129 4.75 10.64 -2.09
N VAL A 130 4.69 10.03 -0.91
CA VAL A 130 5.86 9.92 -0.01
C VAL A 130 6.65 8.63 -0.21
N ALA A 131 5.96 7.53 -0.51
CA ALA A 131 6.58 6.24 -0.78
C ALA A 131 5.72 5.41 -1.74
N GLU A 132 6.35 4.57 -2.55
CA GLU A 132 5.66 3.70 -3.50
C GLU A 132 6.29 2.31 -3.58
N GLY A 133 5.47 1.32 -3.91
CA GLY A 133 5.90 -0.07 -4.07
C GLY A 133 4.91 -0.87 -4.89
N ILE A 134 5.22 -2.15 -5.10
CA ILE A 134 4.32 -3.12 -5.72
C ILE A 134 3.85 -4.12 -4.68
N ILE A 135 2.55 -4.41 -4.66
CA ILE A 135 1.97 -5.42 -3.78
C ILE A 135 2.25 -6.82 -4.36
N GLY A 136 2.95 -7.64 -3.58
CA GLY A 136 3.23 -9.03 -3.85
C GLY A 136 2.56 -9.96 -2.85
N TRP A 137 2.79 -11.26 -3.06
CA TRP A 137 2.45 -12.28 -2.08
C TRP A 137 3.43 -12.22 -0.90
N ASN A 138 2.90 -12.32 0.32
CA ASN A 138 3.69 -12.58 1.52
C ASN A 138 3.92 -14.09 1.65
#